data_AF-L1IUX4-F1
#
_entry.id   AF-L1IUX4-F1
#
_cell.length_a   1.000
_cell.length_b   1.000
_cell.length_c   1.000
_cell.angle_alpha   90.00
_cell.angle_beta   90.00
_cell.angle_gamma   90.00
#
_symmetry.space_group_name_H-M   'P 1'
#
loop_
_entity.id
_entity.type
_entity.pdbx_description
1 polymer ?
#
loop_
_entity_poly.entity_id
_entity_poly.type
_entity_poly.pdbx_seq_one_letter_code
_entity_poly.pdbx_strand_id
1 'polypeptide(L)' 'MIAEQQPLASFFCLISMSLMTDPVSSCDGYTYERSSIEAWLQLRLSSPLTGACLPSNYLIPNIALRSAIQKWQERHA' A
#
# COMPACT_ATOMS: atom_id res chain seq x y z
N MET A 1 30.16 4.15 -8.78
CA MET A 1 29.38 3.00 -8.29
C MET A 1 27.96 3.50 -8.13
N ILE A 2 27.07 3.16 -9.07
CA ILE A 2 25.65 3.48 -8.93
C ILE A 2 25.09 2.49 -7.91
N ALA A 3 24.71 2.99 -6.72
CA ALA A 3 24.04 2.15 -5.73
C ALA A 3 22.75 1.62 -6.36
N GLU A 4 22.57 0.30 -6.39
CA GLU A 4 21.28 -0.31 -6.69
C GLU A 4 20.26 0.29 -5.71
N GLN A 5 19.39 1.16 -6.19
CA GLN A 5 18.39 1.80 -5.35
C GLN A 5 17.31 0.76 -5.04
N GLN A 6 17.51 -0.02 -3.97
CA GLN A 6 16.49 -0.93 -3.49
C GLN A 6 15.16 -0.19 -3.28
N PRO A 7 14.03 -0.80 -3.65
CA PRO A 7 12.73 -0.20 -3.45
C PRO A 7 12.52 0.07 -1.96
N LEU A 8 11.94 1.23 -1.63
CA LEU A 8 11.59 1.54 -0.25
C LEU A 8 10.62 0.48 0.27
N ALA A 9 10.76 0.07 1.54
CA ALA A 9 9.82 -0.85 2.18
C ALA A 9 8.36 -0.34 2.09
N SER A 10 8.17 0.99 2.06
CA SER A 10 6.88 1.64 1.85
C SER A 10 6.26 1.43 0.46
N PHE A 11 6.98 0.83 -0.49
CA PHE A 11 6.44 0.49 -1.81
C PHE A 11 5.71 -0.85 -1.83
N PHE A 12 5.90 -1.66 -0.78
CA PHE A 12 5.28 -2.97 -0.67
C PHE A 12 4.01 -2.91 0.16
N CYS A 13 2.99 -3.61 -0.30
CA CYS A 13 1.75 -3.80 0.43
C CYS A 13 2.02 -4.70 1.64
N LEU A 14 1.58 -4.28 2.81
CA LEU A 14 1.78 -5.04 4.04
C LEU A 14 0.88 -6.28 4.15
N ILE A 15 -0.13 -6.41 3.27
CA ILE A 15 -1.02 -7.59 3.19
C ILE A 15 -0.48 -8.60 2.16
N SER A 16 -0.25 -8.14 0.93
CA SER A 16 0.18 -9.02 -0.18
C SER A 16 1.69 -9.19 -0.28
N MET A 17 2.47 -8.46 0.53
CA MET A 17 3.94 -8.43 0.50
C MET A 17 4.53 -8.19 -0.90
N SER A 18 3.75 -7.51 -1.75
CA SER A 18 4.04 -7.29 -3.16
C SER A 18 4.07 -5.79 -3.45
N LEU A 19 4.80 -5.40 -4.49
CA LEU A 19 4.89 -4.00 -4.91
C LEU A 19 3.50 -3.44 -5.23
N MET A 20 3.17 -2.28 -4.67
CA MET A 20 1.85 -1.67 -4.84
C MET A 20 1.73 -1.03 -6.22
N THR A 21 0.64 -1.34 -6.93
CA THR A 21 0.26 -0.68 -8.18
C THR A 21 -0.71 0.46 -7.91
N ASP A 22 -1.67 0.25 -7.01
CA ASP A 22 -2.60 1.30 -6.57
C ASP A 22 -2.59 1.42 -5.04
N PRO A 23 -1.59 2.12 -4.48
CA PRO A 23 -1.49 2.32 -3.05
C PRO A 23 -2.64 3.19 -2.53
N VAL A 24 -3.35 2.68 -1.52
CA VAL A 24 -4.43 3.37 -0.81
C VAL A 24 -4.17 3.38 0.68
N SER A 25 -4.42 4.51 1.32
CA SER A 25 -4.30 4.69 2.76
C SER A 25 -5.64 4.45 3.44
N SER A 26 -5.63 3.65 4.50
CA SER A 26 -6.76 3.39 5.37
C SER A 26 -6.81 4.41 6.53
N CYS A 27 -7.93 4.49 7.25
CA CYS A 27 -8.10 5.40 8.40
C CYS A 27 -7.12 5.15 9.55
N ASP A 28 -6.47 3.99 9.59
CA ASP A 28 -5.41 3.65 10.54
C ASP A 28 -4.04 4.25 10.18
N GLY A 29 -3.94 4.95 9.05
CA GLY A 29 -2.71 5.58 8.58
C GLY A 29 -1.76 4.65 7.84
N TYR A 30 -2.12 3.38 7.66
CA TYR A 30 -1.34 2.43 6.87
C TYR A 30 -1.75 2.48 5.40
N THR A 31 -0.80 2.15 4.54
CA THR A 31 -1.01 2.08 3.09
C THR A 31 -0.92 0.65 2.60
N TYR A 32 -1.86 0.29 1.75
CA TYR A 32 -2.05 -1.06 1.22
C TYR A 32 -2.31 -0.99 -0.28
N GLU A 33 -2.14 -2.11 -0.96
CA GLU A 33 -2.68 -2.29 -2.30
C GLU A 33 -4.21 -2.27 -2.25
N ARG A 34 -4.87 -1.50 -3.12
CA ARG A 34 -6.32 -1.36 -3.19
C ARG A 34 -7.04 -2.70 -3.14
N SER A 35 -6.69 -3.61 -4.05
CA SER A 35 -7.35 -4.91 -4.15
C SER A 35 -7.23 -5.75 -2.88
N SER A 36 -6.10 -5.64 -2.17
CA SER A 36 -5.82 -6.40 -0.95
C SER A 36 -6.65 -5.88 0.23
N ILE A 37 -6.70 -4.56 0.43
CA ILE A 37 -7.48 -3.98 1.52
C ILE A 37 -8.99 -4.04 1.23
N GLU A 38 -9.41 -3.89 -0.02
CA GLU A 38 -10.82 -4.06 -0.39
C GLU A 38 -11.28 -5.48 -0.09
N ALA A 39 -10.52 -6.50 -0.49
CA ALA A 39 -10.83 -7.90 -0.17
C ALA A 39 -10.88 -8.17 1.35
N TRP A 40 -9.99 -7.53 2.11
CA TRP A 40 -10.00 -7.63 3.57
C TRP A 40 -11.25 -6.99 4.19
N LEU A 41 -11.61 -5.79 3.74
CA LEU A 41 -12.77 -5.03 4.24
C LEU A 41 -14.10 -5.70 3.89
N GLN A 42 -14.15 -6.52 2.82
CA GLN A 42 -15.31 -7.38 2.54
C GLN A 42 -15.52 -8.47 3.60
N LEU A 43 -14.45 -8.93 4.25
CA LEU A 43 -14.52 -9.95 5.30
C LEU A 43 -14.69 -9.34 6.70
N ARG A 44 -14.00 -8.24 6.98
CA ARG A 44 -13.98 -7.59 8.31
C ARG A 44 -13.57 -6.13 8.24
N LEU A 45 -14.28 -5.30 9.00
CA LEU A 45 -14.01 -3.86 9.14
C LEU A 45 -12.91 -3.59 10.21
N SER A 46 -11.73 -4.16 10.01
CA SER A 46 -10.59 -4.00 10.93
C SER A 46 -9.28 -3.78 10.19
N SER A 47 -8.28 -3.24 10.89
CA SER A 47 -6.93 -3.03 10.37
C SER A 47 -6.26 -4.38 10.13
N PRO A 48 -5.74 -4.64 8.91
CA PRO A 48 -5.02 -5.88 8.62
C PRO A 48 -3.75 -6.09 9.45
N LEU A 49 -3.14 -4.99 9.89
CA LEU A 49 -1.87 -5.02 10.63
C LEU A 49 -2.07 -5.11 12.14
N THR A 50 -2.99 -4.30 12.66
CA THR A 50 -3.14 -4.14 14.10
C THR A 50 -4.32 -4.93 14.65
N GLY A 51 -5.22 -5.39 13.80
CA GLY A 51 -6.47 -6.01 14.19
C GLY A 51 -7.48 -5.04 14.81
N ALA A 52 -7.15 -3.75 14.94
CA ALA A 52 -8.03 -2.74 15.52
C ALA A 52 -9.25 -2.52 14.62
N CYS A 53 -10.44 -2.32 15.21
CA CYS A 53 -11.63 -1.95 14.46
C CYS A 53 -11.39 -0.62 13.73
N LEU A 54 -11.66 -0.61 12.42
CA LEU A 54 -11.57 0.62 11.64
C LEU A 54 -12.86 1.42 11.83
N PRO A 55 -12.77 2.74 12.01
CA PRO A 55 -13.96 3.58 12.13
C PRO A 55 -14.76 3.65 10.83
N SER A 56 -14.13 3.34 9.69
CA SER A 56 -14.79 3.28 8.39
C SER A 56 -14.00 2.43 7.39
N ASN A 57 -14.63 2.06 6.28
CA ASN A 57 -14.00 1.42 5.13
C ASN A 57 -13.50 2.44 4.08
N TYR A 58 -13.37 3.72 4.45
CA TYR A 58 -12.89 4.73 3.52
C TYR A 58 -11.41 4.53 3.20
N LEU A 59 -11.11 4.45 1.91
CA LEU A 59 -9.76 4.31 1.38
C LEU A 59 -9.39 5.58 0.62
N ILE A 60 -8.28 6.20 1.02
CA ILE A 60 -7.77 7.42 0.43
C ILE A 60 -6.65 7.05 -0.55
N PRO A 61 -6.77 7.34 -1.85
CA PRO A 61 -5.69 7.05 -2.81
C PRO A 61 -4.40 7.78 -2.46
N ASN A 62 -3.29 7.06 -2.35
CA ASN A 62 -1.97 7.65 -2.11
C ASN A 62 -1.27 7.93 -3.44
N ILE A 63 -1.68 9.01 -4.09
CA ILE A 63 -1.21 9.38 -5.44
C ILE A 63 0.30 9.64 -5.44
N ALA A 64 0.83 10.27 -4.38
CA ALA A 64 2.25 10.57 -4.26
C ALA A 64 3.09 9.28 -4.23
N LEU A 65 2.67 8.28 -3.43
CA LEU A 65 3.34 7.00 -3.36
C LEU A 65 3.23 6.23 -4.68
N ARG A 66 2.05 6.26 -5.33
CA ARG A 66 1.87 5.64 -6.65
C ARG A 66 2.86 6.19 -7.67
N SER A 67 2.99 7.51 -7.74
CA SER A 67 3.95 8.16 -8.64
C SER A 67 5.40 7.85 -8.28
N ALA A 68 5.74 7.70 -6.99
CA ALA A 68 7.07 7.32 -6.57
C ALA A 68 7.41 5.87 -6.97
N ILE A 69 6.46 4.94 -6.81
CA ILE A 69 6.61 3.54 -7.22
C ILE A 69 6.78 3.44 -8.74
N GLN A 70 5.93 4.13 -9.51
CA GLN A 70 6.02 4.13 -10.97
C GLN A 70 7.38 4.64 -11.46
N LYS A 71 7.85 5.78 -10.93
CA LYS A 71 9.19 6.30 -11.26
C LYS A 71 10.31 5.35 -10.87
N TRP A 72 10.15 4.61 -9.77
CA TRP A 72 11.13 3.59 -9.37
C TRP A 72 11.12 2.41 -10.35
N GLN A 73 9.94 1.92 -10.74
CA GLN A 73 9.79 0.87 -11.75
C GLN A 73 10.42 1.28 -13.09
N GLU A 74 10.15 2.49 -13.58
CA GLU A 74 10.73 3.02 -14.83
C GLU A 74 12.26 3.06 -14.81
N ARG A 75 12.87 3.28 -13.64
CA ARG A 75 14.34 3.32 -13.48
C ARG A 75 14.99 1.93 -13.37
N HIS A 76 14.20 0.90 -13.09
CA HIS A 76 14.66 -0.47 -12.85
C HIS A 76 13.99 -1.49 -13.79
N ALA A 77 13.39 -1.01 -14.89
CA ALA A 77 12.81 -1.81 -15.96
C ALA A 77 13.85 -2.22 -17.01
#